data_AF-A0A1L8FYQ7-F1
#
_entry.id   AF-A0A1L8FYQ7-F1
#
_cell.length_a   1.000
_cell.length_b   1.000
_cell.length_c   1.000
_cell.angle_alpha   90.00
_cell.angle_beta   90.00
_cell.angle_gamma   90.00
#
_symmetry.space_group_name_H-M   'P 1'
#
loop_
_entity.id
_entity.type
_entity.pdbx_description
1 polymer ?
#
loop_
_entity_poly.entity_id
_entity_poly.type
_entity_poly.pdbx_seq_one_letter_code
_entity_poly.pdbx_strand_id
1 'polypeptide(L)'
;MAEQQHLRTHGHAQRLDPKEDAELALVGINMLLNNGFKESDQLFRKYRSNSPLMSFGASFVSFLNAMMTFEEEKMQLACDDLKMTEKLCESDEGVIETIKNKIKKNVDVRKSSQSMVDRLQRQIIVADCQVYIAVLSFVKQELSAYIKGGWILRKAWKIYNKCYVDINALQEMYQKKTSQESDAANDNHIDAEGVTEESLNRLKGAVSFGYGLFHLCISMVPPNLLKIINLLGFPGDRLQGLSSLMYASESKDMKAPLATLALLWYHTVVRPFFALDGSDNQGGLKEAKEILNRKESAYPNSSLFMFFKGRIQRLECQINSALTSFHTALELATDQREIQHVCLYEIGWCSMIEMNYKDAFQSFERLKNESRWSQCYYAYLTAVCQGATGDLEGAHDVFKDVQKLFKRKNNQIEQFSVKKSERFKKQSPTKELCVLAAVEVLYLWKAIPNCSLSNLQRMSQACHEVLDPSVVGLRSLLLGAIHKCLGNTEDAVQFFQRAVKDEIGRQLNLYVQPYACYELGCLLLDNPETVAKGKTLLFQAKEEYTGYDFENRLHVRIHAALASLREVLPQ
;
A
#
# COMPACT_ATOMS: atom_id res chain seq x y z
N MET A 1 -40.77 -41.53 15.16
CA MET A 1 -40.01 -41.95 13.96
C MET A 1 -40.71 -41.48 12.67
N ALA A 2 -40.97 -40.17 12.54
CA ALA A 2 -41.50 -39.58 11.31
C ALA A 2 -41.07 -38.11 11.18
N GLU A 3 -39.87 -37.77 11.67
CA GLU A 3 -39.39 -36.38 11.76
C GLU A 3 -37.87 -36.28 11.47
N GLN A 4 -37.37 -37.15 10.59
CA GLN A 4 -35.96 -37.15 10.17
C GLN A 4 -35.76 -37.36 8.65
N GLN A 5 -36.75 -37.01 7.83
CA GLN A 5 -36.69 -37.26 6.38
C GLN A 5 -37.05 -36.06 5.50
N HIS A 6 -36.89 -34.83 5.98
CA HIS A 6 -37.13 -33.62 5.17
C HIS A 6 -35.92 -32.69 4.96
N LEU A 7 -34.70 -33.12 5.33
CA LEU A 7 -33.46 -32.34 5.16
C LEU A 7 -32.47 -32.98 4.17
N ARG A 8 -32.97 -33.43 3.01
CA ARG A 8 -32.14 -33.74 1.83
C ARG A 8 -32.90 -33.44 0.53
N THR A 9 -33.27 -32.17 0.35
CA THR A 9 -33.45 -31.64 -1.00
C THR A 9 -32.21 -30.82 -1.31
N HIS A 10 -31.32 -31.39 -2.13
CA HIS A 10 -30.35 -30.60 -2.87
C HIS A 10 -31.12 -29.58 -3.70
N GLY A 11 -31.23 -28.35 -3.19
CA GLY A 11 -31.66 -27.23 -4.01
C GLY A 11 -30.68 -27.13 -5.16
N HIS A 12 -31.13 -27.44 -6.37
CA HIS A 12 -30.46 -26.99 -7.59
C HIS A 12 -30.45 -25.46 -7.54
N ALA A 13 -29.40 -24.88 -6.99
CA ALA A 13 -29.17 -23.46 -7.08
C ALA A 13 -29.04 -23.12 -8.58
N GLN A 14 -30.00 -22.34 -9.07
CA GLN A 14 -30.05 -21.87 -10.45
C GLN A 14 -28.70 -21.25 -10.84
N ARG A 15 -28.19 -21.63 -12.02
CA ARG A 15 -27.02 -20.97 -12.62
C ARG A 15 -27.42 -19.53 -12.90
N LEU A 16 -26.75 -18.56 -12.26
CA LEU A 16 -27.05 -17.14 -12.43
C LEU A 16 -26.84 -16.72 -13.88
N ASP A 17 -27.63 -15.77 -14.36
CA ASP A 17 -27.35 -15.10 -15.63
C ASP A 17 -26.03 -14.31 -15.51
N PRO A 18 -25.15 -14.26 -16.53
CA PRO A 18 -23.87 -13.57 -16.42
C PRO A 18 -23.95 -12.08 -16.06
N LYS A 19 -25.06 -11.39 -16.39
CA LYS A 19 -25.28 -10.01 -15.98
C LYS A 19 -25.61 -9.91 -14.49
N GLU A 20 -26.53 -10.74 -14.03
CA GLU A 20 -26.90 -10.86 -12.62
C GLU A 20 -25.68 -11.25 -11.76
N ASP A 21 -24.84 -12.15 -12.25
CA ASP A 21 -23.61 -12.58 -11.58
C ASP A 21 -22.62 -11.42 -11.38
N ALA A 22 -22.40 -10.60 -12.42
CA ALA A 22 -21.53 -9.44 -12.36
C ALA A 22 -22.06 -8.35 -11.41
N GLU A 23 -23.36 -8.09 -11.44
CA GLU A 23 -24.01 -7.11 -10.57
C GLU A 23 -23.94 -7.55 -9.10
N LEU A 24 -24.23 -8.82 -8.80
CA LEU A 24 -24.12 -9.38 -7.45
C LEU A 24 -22.67 -9.35 -6.94
N ALA A 25 -21.69 -9.64 -7.79
CA ALA A 25 -20.29 -9.58 -7.41
C ALA A 25 -19.84 -8.16 -7.05
N LEU A 26 -20.28 -7.15 -7.82
CA LEU A 26 -20.04 -5.75 -7.52
C LEU A 26 -20.74 -5.32 -6.22
N VAL A 27 -22.00 -5.73 -6.00
CA VAL A 27 -22.72 -5.50 -4.74
C VAL A 27 -21.93 -6.09 -3.55
N GLY A 28 -21.40 -7.30 -3.69
CA GLY A 28 -20.60 -7.94 -2.65
C GLY A 28 -19.35 -7.14 -2.27
N ILE A 29 -18.62 -6.60 -3.24
CA ILE A 29 -17.47 -5.74 -2.95
C ILE A 29 -17.90 -4.39 -2.35
N ASN A 30 -18.99 -3.81 -2.82
CA ASN A 30 -19.51 -2.56 -2.23
C ASN A 30 -19.97 -2.75 -0.78
N MET A 31 -20.59 -3.89 -0.45
CA MET A 31 -20.91 -4.26 0.94
C MET A 31 -19.64 -4.33 1.77
N LEU A 32 -18.60 -5.04 1.27
CA LEU A 32 -17.31 -5.15 1.95
C LEU A 32 -16.72 -3.78 2.29
N LEU A 33 -16.72 -2.84 1.33
CA LEU A 33 -16.14 -1.52 1.53
C LEU A 33 -17.01 -0.60 2.38
N ASN A 34 -18.32 -0.85 2.48
CA ASN A 34 -19.25 -0.13 3.35
C ASN A 34 -19.47 -0.83 4.71
N ASN A 35 -18.40 -1.46 5.22
CA ASN A 35 -18.36 -2.14 6.52
C ASN A 35 -19.22 -3.41 6.65
N GLY A 36 -19.89 -3.85 5.58
CA GLY A 36 -20.71 -5.07 5.52
C GLY A 36 -19.90 -6.32 5.18
N PHE A 37 -18.88 -6.64 5.98
CA PHE A 37 -17.97 -7.77 5.73
C PHE A 37 -18.65 -9.13 5.83
N LYS A 38 -19.55 -9.30 6.81
CA LYS A 38 -20.26 -10.57 7.02
C LYS A 38 -21.28 -10.81 5.90
N GLU A 39 -22.00 -9.77 5.51
CA GLU A 39 -22.98 -9.76 4.43
C GLU A 39 -22.31 -10.06 3.09
N SER A 40 -21.15 -9.43 2.83
CA SER A 40 -20.32 -9.69 1.66
C SER A 40 -19.86 -11.15 1.59
N ASP A 41 -19.29 -11.68 2.69
CA ASP A 41 -18.83 -13.07 2.76
C ASP A 41 -20.00 -14.06 2.55
N GLN A 42 -21.15 -13.83 3.18
CA GLN A 42 -22.36 -14.64 2.99
C GLN A 42 -22.83 -14.63 1.53
N LEU A 43 -22.87 -13.45 0.90
CA LEU A 43 -23.27 -13.31 -0.51
C LEU A 43 -22.37 -14.11 -1.44
N PHE A 44 -21.04 -13.98 -1.30
CA PHE A 44 -20.11 -14.71 -2.14
C PHE A 44 -20.16 -16.22 -1.88
N ARG A 45 -20.22 -16.66 -0.61
CA ARG A 45 -20.32 -18.09 -0.26
C ARG A 45 -21.56 -18.74 -0.83
N LYS A 46 -22.69 -18.04 -0.86
CA LYS A 46 -23.97 -18.56 -1.40
C LYS A 46 -23.86 -19.05 -2.84
N TYR A 47 -23.05 -18.39 -3.67
CA TYR A 47 -22.93 -18.67 -5.10
C TYR A 47 -21.55 -19.22 -5.52
N ARG A 48 -20.61 -19.36 -4.57
CA ARG A 48 -19.21 -19.79 -4.79
C ARG A 48 -19.06 -21.06 -5.63
N SER A 49 -19.95 -22.04 -5.48
CA SER A 49 -19.84 -23.31 -6.22
C SER A 49 -20.33 -23.24 -7.67
N ASN A 50 -21.10 -22.21 -8.04
CA ASN A 50 -21.81 -22.17 -9.32
C ASN A 50 -21.34 -21.05 -10.25
N SER A 51 -20.61 -20.07 -9.73
CA SER A 51 -20.07 -18.95 -10.48
C SER A 51 -18.57 -18.79 -10.22
N PRO A 52 -17.72 -18.78 -11.27
CA PRO A 52 -16.31 -18.45 -11.14
C PRO A 52 -16.08 -17.05 -10.54
N LEU A 53 -16.93 -16.08 -10.86
CA LEU A 53 -16.80 -14.70 -10.37
C LEU A 53 -17.13 -14.60 -8.88
N MET A 54 -18.18 -15.31 -8.43
CA MET A 54 -18.53 -15.38 -7.00
C MET A 54 -17.53 -16.21 -6.20
N SER A 55 -16.99 -17.27 -6.81
CA SER A 55 -15.87 -18.03 -6.23
C SER A 55 -14.63 -17.16 -6.05
N PHE A 56 -14.33 -16.33 -7.05
CA PHE A 56 -13.26 -15.35 -6.95
C PHE A 56 -13.52 -14.33 -5.83
N GLY A 57 -14.73 -13.76 -5.74
CA GLY A 57 -15.08 -12.83 -4.68
C GLY A 57 -14.88 -13.40 -3.27
N ALA A 58 -15.34 -14.62 -3.01
CA ALA A 58 -15.10 -15.28 -1.73
C ALA A 58 -13.60 -15.58 -1.50
N SER A 59 -12.86 -16.01 -2.54
CA SER A 59 -11.41 -16.25 -2.40
C SER A 59 -10.65 -14.95 -2.15
N PHE A 60 -11.12 -13.84 -2.70
CA PHE A 60 -10.56 -12.51 -2.45
C PHE A 60 -10.82 -12.07 -1.00
N VAL A 61 -12.01 -12.30 -0.44
CA VAL A 61 -12.29 -12.05 0.98
C VAL A 61 -11.37 -12.90 1.88
N SER A 62 -11.22 -14.20 1.58
CA SER A 62 -10.25 -15.07 2.29
C SER A 62 -8.82 -14.53 2.19
N PHE A 63 -8.40 -14.08 1.01
CA PHE A 63 -7.08 -13.46 0.79
C PHE A 63 -6.88 -12.18 1.60
N LEU A 64 -7.84 -11.26 1.60
CA LEU A 64 -7.75 -10.03 2.39
C LEU A 64 -7.62 -10.35 3.88
N ASN A 65 -8.48 -11.24 4.39
CA ASN A 65 -8.43 -11.67 5.79
C ASN A 65 -7.05 -12.26 6.14
N ALA A 66 -6.51 -13.13 5.28
CA ALA A 66 -5.17 -13.69 5.47
C ALA A 66 -4.06 -12.63 5.48
N MET A 67 -4.08 -11.69 4.53
CA MET A 67 -3.08 -10.63 4.42
C MET A 67 -3.10 -9.68 5.61
N MET A 68 -4.28 -9.35 6.10
CA MET A 68 -4.44 -8.41 7.20
C MET A 68 -4.08 -9.05 8.54
N THR A 69 -4.53 -10.29 8.79
CA THR A 69 -4.34 -10.97 10.08
C THR A 69 -2.97 -11.60 10.25
N PHE A 70 -2.30 -11.97 9.15
CA PHE A 70 -1.01 -12.65 9.16
C PHE A 70 -1.00 -14.01 9.89
N GLU A 71 -2.13 -14.73 9.89
CA GLU A 71 -2.22 -16.07 10.47
C GLU A 71 -1.90 -17.13 9.42
N GLU A 72 -0.96 -18.02 9.72
CA GLU A 72 -0.52 -19.06 8.76
C GLU A 72 -1.68 -19.94 8.27
N GLU A 73 -2.60 -20.29 9.16
CA GLU A 73 -3.81 -21.05 8.84
C GLU A 73 -4.71 -20.32 7.84
N LYS A 74 -4.91 -19.00 8.03
CA LYS A 74 -5.70 -18.17 7.12
C LYS A 74 -4.99 -17.98 5.78
N MET A 75 -3.67 -17.80 5.78
CA MET A 75 -2.88 -17.76 4.54
C MET A 75 -2.98 -19.06 3.75
N GLN A 76 -2.95 -20.20 4.44
CA GLN A 76 -3.09 -21.51 3.80
C GLN A 76 -4.49 -21.70 3.23
N LEU A 77 -5.53 -21.38 4.02
CA LEU A 77 -6.93 -21.40 3.58
C LEU A 77 -7.13 -20.53 2.33
N ALA A 78 -6.65 -19.29 2.36
CA ALA A 78 -6.75 -18.38 1.22
C ALA A 78 -6.02 -18.93 -0.02
N CYS A 79 -4.85 -19.54 0.16
CA CYS A 79 -4.11 -20.17 -0.94
C CYS A 79 -4.91 -21.33 -1.57
N ASP A 80 -5.57 -22.15 -0.77
CA ASP A 80 -6.35 -23.29 -1.25
C ASP A 80 -7.68 -22.85 -1.89
N ASP A 81 -8.32 -21.83 -1.33
CA ASP A 81 -9.48 -21.16 -1.92
C ASP A 81 -9.17 -20.57 -3.31
N LEU A 82 -8.00 -19.94 -3.48
CA LEU A 82 -7.57 -19.39 -4.77
C LEU A 82 -7.28 -20.48 -5.80
N LYS A 83 -6.61 -21.57 -5.40
CA LYS A 83 -6.39 -22.72 -6.29
C LYS A 83 -7.68 -23.41 -6.69
N MET A 84 -8.66 -23.48 -5.80
CA MET A 84 -9.97 -24.05 -6.11
C MET A 84 -10.71 -23.19 -7.15
N THR A 85 -10.65 -21.87 -7.00
CA THR A 85 -11.19 -20.94 -8.02
C THR A 85 -10.45 -21.08 -9.36
N GLU A 86 -9.11 -21.19 -9.36
CA GLU A 86 -8.32 -21.43 -10.60
C GLU A 86 -8.80 -22.72 -11.30
N LYS A 87 -8.96 -23.81 -10.56
CA LYS A 87 -9.47 -25.08 -11.10
C LYS A 87 -10.89 -24.96 -11.66
N LEU A 88 -11.77 -24.20 -11.01
CA LEU A 88 -13.13 -23.96 -11.50
C LEU A 88 -13.13 -23.19 -12.83
N CYS A 89 -12.19 -22.27 -13.01
CA CYS A 89 -11.97 -21.58 -14.29
C CYS A 89 -11.44 -22.52 -15.37
N GLU A 90 -10.54 -23.45 -15.02
CA GLU A 90 -9.90 -24.41 -15.94
C GLU A 90 -10.77 -25.63 -16.29
N SER A 91 -11.65 -26.10 -15.39
CA SER A 91 -12.41 -27.35 -15.56
C SER A 91 -13.47 -27.31 -16.66
N ASP A 92 -13.92 -26.10 -17.06
CA ASP A 92 -14.77 -25.90 -18.25
C ASP A 92 -13.95 -25.75 -19.55
N GLU A 93 -12.62 -25.53 -19.46
CA GLU A 93 -11.69 -25.54 -20.62
C GLU A 93 -11.09 -26.95 -20.88
N GLY A 94 -11.55 -27.97 -20.16
CA GLY A 94 -10.96 -29.31 -20.16
C GLY A 94 -11.07 -30.05 -21.50
N VAL A 95 -9.97 -30.10 -22.25
CA VAL A 95 -9.48 -31.26 -23.05
C VAL A 95 -10.31 -31.70 -24.28
N ILE A 96 -11.58 -31.34 -24.39
CA ILE A 96 -12.47 -31.78 -25.48
C ILE A 96 -12.27 -30.95 -26.76
N GLU A 97 -11.82 -29.70 -26.65
CA GLU A 97 -11.76 -28.78 -27.81
C GLU A 97 -10.49 -28.97 -28.66
N THR A 98 -9.35 -29.28 -28.05
CA THR A 98 -8.09 -29.51 -28.78
C THR A 98 -8.11 -30.79 -29.63
N ILE A 99 -8.91 -31.79 -29.22
CA ILE A 99 -9.13 -33.02 -30.01
C ILE A 99 -10.26 -32.84 -31.03
N LYS A 100 -11.31 -32.06 -30.72
CA LYS A 100 -12.40 -31.75 -31.68
C LYS A 100 -11.96 -30.87 -32.84
N ASN A 101 -11.03 -29.95 -32.64
CA ASN A 101 -10.59 -29.00 -33.67
C ASN A 101 -9.80 -29.62 -34.83
N LYS A 102 -9.49 -30.93 -34.77
CA LYS A 102 -8.95 -31.69 -35.91
C LYS A 102 -10.00 -32.46 -36.71
N ILE A 103 -11.27 -32.57 -36.27
CA ILE A 103 -12.21 -33.57 -36.84
C ILE A 103 -13.52 -33.01 -37.40
N LYS A 104 -13.96 -31.76 -37.15
CA LYS A 104 -15.18 -31.24 -37.81
C LYS A 104 -15.04 -29.82 -38.33
N LYS A 105 -14.71 -29.70 -39.62
CA LYS A 105 -15.16 -28.59 -40.47
C LYS A 105 -16.66 -28.74 -40.65
N ASN A 106 -17.39 -27.65 -40.41
CA ASN A 106 -18.83 -27.46 -40.57
C ASN A 106 -19.68 -28.14 -39.49
N VAL A 107 -20.11 -27.35 -38.50
CA VAL A 107 -21.46 -27.23 -37.91
C VAL A 107 -21.36 -26.43 -36.59
N ASP A 108 -22.19 -25.40 -36.48
CA ASP A 108 -22.52 -24.55 -35.30
C ASP A 108 -21.54 -23.45 -34.83
N VAL A 109 -21.57 -22.32 -35.54
CA VAL A 109 -21.05 -21.00 -35.10
C VAL A 109 -21.90 -20.38 -33.95
N ARG A 110 -23.10 -20.92 -33.66
CA ARG A 110 -24.08 -20.34 -32.73
C ARG A 110 -23.78 -20.52 -31.23
N LYS A 111 -22.84 -21.38 -30.83
CA LYS A 111 -22.44 -21.57 -29.41
C LYS A 111 -21.17 -20.80 -28.99
N SER A 112 -20.54 -20.07 -29.92
CA SER A 112 -19.17 -19.56 -29.77
C SER A 112 -19.03 -18.19 -29.10
N SER A 113 -20.08 -17.35 -29.07
CA SER A 113 -19.94 -15.93 -28.72
C SER A 113 -20.13 -15.66 -27.21
N GLN A 114 -21.15 -16.25 -26.59
CA GLN A 114 -21.29 -16.31 -25.12
C GLN A 114 -20.06 -16.98 -24.45
N SER A 115 -19.39 -17.88 -25.19
CA SER A 115 -18.15 -18.52 -24.78
C SER A 115 -16.95 -17.57 -24.71
N MET A 116 -16.90 -16.49 -25.52
CA MET A 116 -15.71 -15.62 -25.57
C MET A 116 -15.60 -14.68 -24.37
N VAL A 117 -16.69 -14.01 -23.99
CA VAL A 117 -16.73 -13.11 -22.81
C VAL A 117 -16.47 -13.91 -21.54
N ASP A 118 -17.12 -15.08 -21.39
CA ASP A 118 -16.89 -15.97 -20.25
C ASP A 118 -15.44 -16.49 -20.20
N ARG A 119 -14.88 -16.88 -21.36
CA ARG A 119 -13.47 -17.30 -21.45
C ARG A 119 -12.51 -16.20 -21.01
N LEU A 120 -12.69 -14.97 -21.50
CA LEU A 120 -11.85 -13.84 -21.10
C LEU A 120 -12.00 -13.52 -19.60
N GLN A 121 -13.22 -13.57 -19.08
CA GLN A 121 -13.47 -13.40 -17.64
C GLN A 121 -12.73 -14.45 -16.80
N ARG A 122 -12.82 -15.72 -17.18
CA ARG A 122 -12.11 -16.82 -16.50
C ARG A 122 -10.60 -16.65 -16.56
N GLN A 123 -10.06 -16.25 -17.71
CA GLN A 123 -8.62 -15.98 -17.83
C GLN A 123 -8.16 -14.83 -16.92
N ILE A 124 -8.95 -13.76 -16.84
CA ILE A 124 -8.68 -12.66 -15.90
C ILE A 124 -8.70 -13.16 -14.45
N ILE A 125 -9.72 -13.95 -14.07
CA ILE A 125 -9.81 -14.55 -12.72
C ILE A 125 -8.61 -15.45 -12.41
N VAL A 126 -8.17 -16.27 -13.37
CA VAL A 126 -6.96 -17.10 -13.22
C VAL A 126 -5.73 -16.24 -12.98
N ALA A 127 -5.58 -15.14 -13.73
CA ALA A 127 -4.49 -14.19 -13.53
C ALA A 127 -4.55 -13.54 -12.14
N ASP A 128 -5.74 -13.13 -11.68
CA ASP A 128 -5.95 -12.57 -10.34
C ASP A 128 -5.55 -13.58 -9.25
N CYS A 129 -6.00 -14.84 -9.38
CA CYS A 129 -5.65 -15.90 -8.44
C CYS A 129 -4.13 -16.11 -8.35
N GLN A 130 -3.44 -16.10 -9.49
CA GLN A 130 -1.99 -16.22 -9.54
C GLN A 130 -1.29 -15.04 -8.86
N VAL A 131 -1.77 -13.80 -9.06
CA VAL A 131 -1.23 -12.64 -8.34
C VAL A 131 -1.36 -12.83 -6.84
N TYR A 132 -2.55 -13.18 -6.34
CA TYR A 132 -2.78 -13.32 -4.91
C TYR A 132 -1.99 -14.50 -4.29
N ILE A 133 -1.85 -15.62 -5.00
CA ILE A 133 -0.98 -16.73 -4.59
C ILE A 133 0.50 -16.30 -4.54
N ALA A 134 0.95 -15.49 -5.50
CA ALA A 134 2.32 -14.96 -5.48
C ALA A 134 2.54 -14.02 -4.30
N VAL A 135 1.58 -13.13 -4.01
CA VAL A 135 1.63 -12.23 -2.83
C VAL A 135 1.70 -13.03 -1.53
N LEU A 136 0.83 -14.04 -1.36
CA LEU A 136 0.89 -14.95 -0.19
C LEU A 136 2.23 -15.68 -0.09
N SER A 137 2.87 -16.00 -1.22
CA SER A 137 4.20 -16.64 -1.23
C SER A 137 5.28 -15.66 -0.76
N PHE A 138 5.25 -14.41 -1.19
CA PHE A 138 6.22 -13.39 -0.77
C PHE A 138 6.14 -13.07 0.72
N VAL A 139 4.94 -13.14 1.27
CA VAL A 139 4.71 -12.94 2.70
C VAL A 139 5.48 -13.95 3.58
N LYS A 140 5.78 -15.15 3.08
CA LYS A 140 6.56 -16.16 3.80
C LYS A 140 8.03 -15.79 4.02
N GLN A 141 8.53 -14.77 3.32
CA GLN A 141 9.90 -14.25 3.43
C GLN A 141 11.04 -15.26 3.20
N GLU A 142 10.78 -16.34 2.46
CA GLU A 142 11.77 -17.36 2.09
C GLU A 142 12.29 -17.13 0.66
N LEU A 143 13.59 -17.37 0.43
CA LEU A 143 14.21 -17.18 -0.89
C LEU A 143 13.56 -18.03 -1.99
N SER A 144 13.25 -19.29 -1.67
CA SER A 144 12.53 -20.22 -2.55
C SER A 144 11.12 -19.69 -2.89
N ALA A 145 10.44 -19.10 -1.91
CA ALA A 145 9.12 -18.51 -2.08
C ALA A 145 9.16 -17.26 -2.96
N TYR A 146 10.23 -16.44 -2.88
CA TYR A 146 10.42 -15.29 -3.78
C TYR A 146 10.61 -15.73 -5.23
N ILE A 147 11.41 -16.77 -5.50
CA ILE A 147 11.62 -17.28 -6.85
C ILE A 147 10.31 -17.83 -7.43
N LYS A 148 9.61 -18.67 -6.64
CA LYS A 148 8.32 -19.24 -7.04
C LYS A 148 7.28 -18.15 -7.28
N GLY A 149 7.14 -17.19 -6.37
CA GLY A 149 6.22 -16.07 -6.51
C GLY A 149 6.52 -15.20 -7.72
N GLY A 150 7.80 -14.93 -8.01
CA GLY A 150 8.21 -14.20 -9.21
C GLY A 150 7.84 -14.93 -10.51
N TRP A 151 7.96 -16.26 -10.56
CA TRP A 151 7.54 -17.05 -11.72
C TRP A 151 6.01 -17.13 -11.87
N ILE A 152 5.27 -17.18 -10.76
CA ILE A 152 3.80 -17.14 -10.79
C ILE A 152 3.31 -15.77 -11.27
N LEU A 153 3.87 -14.67 -10.76
CA LEU A 153 3.61 -13.33 -11.32
C LEU A 153 3.93 -13.30 -12.81
N ARG A 154 4.96 -14.07 -13.24
CA ARG A 154 5.32 -14.14 -14.64
C ARG A 154 4.19 -14.68 -15.52
N LYS A 155 3.54 -15.74 -15.05
CA LYS A 155 2.38 -16.35 -15.71
C LYS A 155 1.21 -15.37 -15.73
N ALA A 156 0.90 -14.75 -14.59
CA ALA A 156 -0.22 -13.82 -14.45
C ALA A 156 -0.14 -12.63 -15.42
N TRP A 157 1.03 -11.97 -15.50
CA TRP A 157 1.21 -10.86 -16.45
C TRP A 157 0.91 -11.27 -17.89
N LYS A 158 1.42 -12.42 -18.34
CA LYS A 158 1.23 -12.86 -19.73
C LYS A 158 -0.26 -13.02 -20.05
N ILE A 159 -1.04 -13.50 -19.07
CA ILE A 159 -2.49 -13.63 -19.21
C ILE A 159 -3.14 -12.24 -19.27
N TYR A 160 -2.84 -11.34 -18.32
CA TYR A 160 -3.39 -9.97 -18.35
C TYR A 160 -3.07 -9.25 -19.65
N ASN A 161 -1.81 -9.26 -20.09
CA ASN A 161 -1.38 -8.59 -21.31
C ASN A 161 -2.12 -9.13 -22.54
N LYS A 162 -2.27 -10.46 -22.63
CA LYS A 162 -3.05 -11.08 -23.71
C LYS A 162 -4.51 -10.66 -23.66
N CYS A 163 -5.18 -10.81 -22.52
CA CYS A 163 -6.59 -10.41 -22.36
C CYS A 163 -6.79 -8.92 -22.66
N TYR A 164 -5.87 -8.06 -22.24
CA TYR A 164 -5.96 -6.61 -22.46
C TYR A 164 -5.89 -6.26 -23.96
N VAL A 165 -4.98 -6.89 -24.71
CA VAL A 165 -4.87 -6.74 -26.17
C VAL A 165 -6.09 -7.30 -26.88
N ASP A 166 -6.53 -8.50 -26.51
CA ASP A 166 -7.69 -9.17 -27.12
C ASP A 166 -8.98 -8.35 -26.91
N ILE A 167 -9.21 -7.83 -25.69
CA ILE A 167 -10.38 -7.00 -25.38
C ILE A 167 -10.36 -5.67 -26.16
N ASN A 168 -9.20 -5.02 -26.27
CA ASN A 168 -9.07 -3.79 -27.07
C ASN A 168 -9.43 -4.04 -28.54
N ALA A 169 -8.89 -5.11 -29.13
CA ALA A 169 -9.20 -5.46 -30.51
C ALA A 169 -10.71 -5.73 -30.70
N LEU A 170 -11.35 -6.39 -29.74
CA LEU A 170 -12.80 -6.61 -29.76
C LEU A 170 -13.59 -5.29 -29.68
N GLN A 171 -13.18 -4.36 -28.82
CA GLN A 171 -13.82 -3.03 -28.71
C GLN A 171 -13.67 -2.22 -30.01
N GLU A 172 -12.49 -2.19 -30.61
CA GLU A 172 -12.27 -1.50 -31.90
C GLU A 172 -13.10 -2.09 -33.03
N MET A 173 -13.22 -3.42 -33.10
CA MET A 173 -14.08 -4.08 -34.09
C MET A 173 -15.56 -3.74 -33.88
N TYR A 174 -16.02 -3.68 -32.63
CA TYR A 174 -17.40 -3.33 -32.30
C TYR A 174 -17.71 -1.87 -32.66
N GLN A 175 -16.80 -0.94 -32.35
CA GLN A 175 -16.91 0.47 -32.70
C GLN A 175 -16.97 0.69 -34.22
N LYS A 176 -16.08 0.02 -34.98
CA LYS A 176 -16.06 0.12 -36.45
C LYS A 176 -17.35 -0.38 -37.09
N LYS A 177 -17.96 -1.45 -36.56
CA LYS A 177 -19.26 -1.96 -37.04
C LYS A 177 -20.39 -0.96 -36.77
N THR A 178 -20.45 -0.44 -35.55
CA THR A 178 -21.47 0.53 -35.13
C THR A 178 -21.38 1.84 -35.94
N SER A 179 -20.17 2.30 -36.30
CA SER A 179 -19.96 3.48 -37.14
C SER A 179 -20.22 3.25 -38.64
N GLN A 180 -20.23 2.01 -39.12
CA GLN A 180 -20.55 1.68 -40.52
C GLN A 180 -22.05 1.44 -40.73
N GLU A 181 -22.76 0.99 -39.70
CA GLU A 181 -24.22 0.80 -39.73
C GLU A 181 -25.01 2.11 -39.68
N SER A 182 -24.42 3.22 -39.20
CA SER A 182 -25.07 4.54 -39.20
C SER A 182 -25.25 5.16 -40.60
N ASP A 183 -24.58 4.63 -41.63
CA ASP A 183 -24.65 5.13 -43.01
C ASP A 183 -25.51 4.27 -43.95
N ALA A 184 -26.02 3.12 -43.48
CA ALA A 184 -26.82 2.19 -44.28
C ALA A 184 -28.12 1.79 -43.56
N ALA A 185 -29.18 2.57 -43.80
CA ALA A 185 -30.54 2.17 -43.43
C ALA A 185 -31.04 1.06 -44.38
N ASN A 186 -30.73 -0.20 -44.08
CA ASN A 186 -31.69 -1.32 -44.16
C ASN A 186 -31.04 -2.72 -43.97
N ASP A 187 -31.83 -3.53 -43.26
CA ASP A 187 -32.00 -4.99 -43.34
C ASP A 187 -30.98 -5.97 -42.73
N ASN A 188 -31.57 -6.82 -41.88
CA ASN A 188 -31.12 -8.06 -41.27
C ASN A 188 -30.12 -7.96 -40.10
N HIS A 189 -30.66 -7.60 -38.93
CA HIS A 189 -30.07 -7.90 -37.63
C HIS A 189 -29.77 -9.41 -37.51
N ILE A 190 -28.52 -9.79 -37.76
CA ILE A 190 -27.91 -10.90 -37.04
C ILE A 190 -27.32 -10.25 -35.81
N ASP A 191 -28.11 -10.14 -34.74
CA ASP A 191 -27.58 -9.80 -33.43
C ASP A 191 -26.39 -10.72 -33.18
N ALA A 192 -25.22 -10.13 -32.92
CA ALA A 192 -24.13 -10.85 -32.30
C ALA A 192 -24.54 -11.17 -30.84
N GLU A 193 -25.55 -12.02 -30.66
CA GLU A 193 -26.12 -12.40 -29.38
C GLU A 193 -25.00 -12.94 -28.48
N GLY A 194 -24.67 -12.16 -27.44
CA GLY A 194 -23.74 -12.54 -26.38
C GLY A 194 -22.56 -11.59 -26.13
N VAL A 195 -22.21 -10.69 -27.07
CA VAL A 195 -21.15 -9.67 -26.85
C VAL A 195 -21.77 -8.28 -26.92
N THR A 196 -22.14 -7.76 -25.75
CA THR A 196 -22.65 -6.38 -25.62
C THR A 196 -21.52 -5.41 -25.34
N GLU A 197 -21.68 -4.15 -25.74
CA GLU A 197 -20.76 -3.07 -25.35
C GLU A 197 -20.57 -3.00 -23.83
N GLU A 198 -21.66 -3.19 -23.07
CA GLU A 198 -21.63 -3.26 -21.60
C GLU A 198 -20.72 -4.39 -21.08
N SER A 199 -20.81 -5.58 -21.68
CA SER A 199 -19.97 -6.74 -21.30
C SER A 199 -18.50 -6.52 -21.64
N LEU A 200 -18.21 -5.91 -22.79
CA LEU A 200 -16.84 -5.57 -23.20
C LEU A 200 -16.24 -4.49 -22.29
N ASN A 201 -16.98 -3.43 -21.99
CA ASN A 201 -16.54 -2.37 -21.08
C ASN A 201 -16.29 -2.90 -19.66
N ARG A 202 -17.13 -3.83 -19.18
CA ARG A 202 -16.91 -4.51 -17.90
C ARG A 202 -15.64 -5.37 -17.92
N LEU A 203 -15.46 -6.22 -18.93
CA LEU A 203 -14.23 -7.02 -19.09
C LEU A 203 -12.99 -6.12 -19.17
N LYS A 204 -13.09 -5.00 -19.89
CA LYS A 204 -12.03 -4.01 -19.99
C LYS A 204 -11.70 -3.43 -18.61
N GLY A 205 -12.71 -3.11 -17.80
CA GLY A 205 -12.52 -2.70 -16.41
C GLY A 205 -11.80 -3.76 -15.58
N ALA A 206 -12.26 -5.01 -15.67
CA ALA A 206 -11.69 -6.15 -14.93
C ALA A 206 -10.21 -6.39 -15.25
N VAL A 207 -9.84 -6.43 -16.53
CA VAL A 207 -8.44 -6.64 -16.96
C VAL A 207 -7.56 -5.44 -16.65
N SER A 208 -8.10 -4.22 -16.77
CA SER A 208 -7.33 -2.98 -16.56
C SER A 208 -6.89 -2.80 -15.10
N PHE A 209 -7.60 -3.39 -14.14
CA PHE A 209 -7.17 -3.41 -12.74
C PHE A 209 -5.83 -4.14 -12.58
N GLY A 210 -5.76 -5.42 -12.96
CA GLY A 210 -4.54 -6.21 -12.85
C GLY A 210 -3.41 -5.68 -13.75
N TYR A 211 -3.74 -5.36 -15.01
CA TYR A 211 -2.79 -4.77 -15.97
C TYR A 211 -2.19 -3.47 -15.45
N GLY A 212 -3.03 -2.58 -14.89
CA GLY A 212 -2.62 -1.31 -14.32
C GLY A 212 -1.74 -1.47 -13.08
N LEU A 213 -2.10 -2.37 -12.16
CA LEU A 213 -1.29 -2.68 -10.98
C LEU A 213 0.11 -3.18 -11.36
N PHE A 214 0.23 -4.07 -12.36
CA PHE A 214 1.54 -4.54 -12.82
C PHE A 214 2.41 -3.39 -13.32
N HIS A 215 1.88 -2.59 -14.25
CA HIS A 215 2.59 -1.44 -14.80
C HIS A 215 3.03 -0.46 -13.70
N LEU A 216 2.14 -0.16 -12.76
CA LEU A 216 2.40 0.75 -11.65
C LEU A 216 3.47 0.19 -10.71
N CYS A 217 3.30 -1.03 -10.20
CA CYS A 217 4.23 -1.68 -9.28
C CYS A 217 5.63 -1.80 -9.87
N ILE A 218 5.75 -2.21 -11.14
CA ILE A 218 7.06 -2.35 -11.81
C ILE A 218 7.72 -0.98 -12.02
N SER A 219 6.95 0.08 -12.32
CA SER A 219 7.48 1.43 -12.48
C SER A 219 8.10 2.04 -11.22
N MET A 220 7.86 1.41 -10.06
CA MET A 220 8.37 1.84 -8.75
C MET A 220 9.57 1.01 -8.28
N VAL A 221 9.97 -0.02 -9.03
CA VAL A 221 11.09 -0.85 -8.63
C VAL A 221 12.41 -0.10 -8.88
N PRO A 222 13.31 -0.02 -7.87
CA PRO A 222 14.59 0.65 -8.02
C PRO A 222 15.44 0.16 -9.21
N PRO A 223 16.19 1.04 -9.90
CA PRO A 223 16.98 0.69 -11.09
C PRO A 223 17.97 -0.45 -10.92
N ASN A 224 18.57 -0.58 -9.73
CA ASN A 224 19.50 -1.66 -9.40
C ASN A 224 18.83 -3.04 -9.38
N LEU A 225 17.51 -3.11 -9.21
CA LEU A 225 16.71 -4.35 -9.25
C LEU A 225 16.08 -4.60 -10.63
N LEU A 226 16.12 -3.63 -11.56
CA LEU A 226 15.54 -3.78 -12.90
C LEU A 226 16.18 -4.91 -13.72
N LYS A 227 17.46 -5.25 -13.48
CA LYS A 227 18.12 -6.37 -14.16
C LYS A 227 17.40 -7.71 -13.92
N ILE A 228 16.88 -7.91 -12.70
CA ILE A 228 16.13 -9.11 -12.32
C ILE A 228 14.72 -9.09 -12.94
N ILE A 229 14.12 -7.90 -13.05
CA ILE A 229 12.78 -7.74 -13.64
C ILE A 229 12.82 -7.91 -15.16
N ASN A 230 13.85 -7.38 -15.83
CA ASN A 230 14.06 -7.56 -17.26
C ASN A 230 14.21 -9.04 -17.63
N LEU A 231 14.78 -9.86 -16.73
CA LEU A 231 14.86 -11.31 -16.88
C LEU A 231 13.46 -11.98 -16.85
N LEU A 232 12.51 -11.41 -16.08
CA LEU A 232 11.12 -11.86 -16.02
C LEU A 232 10.29 -11.36 -17.23
N GLY A 233 10.68 -10.22 -17.83
CA GLY A 233 10.21 -9.76 -19.14
C GLY A 233 8.90 -8.97 -19.12
N PHE A 234 8.69 -8.11 -18.12
CA PHE A 234 7.49 -7.26 -18.00
C PHE A 234 7.81 -5.77 -18.06
N PRO A 235 7.10 -5.00 -18.91
CA PRO A 235 7.27 -3.55 -18.98
C PRO A 235 6.64 -2.87 -17.75
N GLY A 236 7.32 -1.86 -17.21
CA GLY A 236 6.76 -0.95 -16.21
C GLY A 236 6.56 0.42 -16.84
N ASP A 237 5.32 0.92 -16.81
CA ASP A 237 4.98 2.26 -17.29
C ASP A 237 3.98 2.86 -16.31
N ARG A 238 4.40 3.90 -15.60
CA ARG A 238 3.59 4.52 -14.56
C ARG A 238 2.32 5.15 -15.11
N LEU A 239 2.41 5.84 -16.26
CA LEU A 239 1.28 6.55 -16.86
C LEU A 239 0.25 5.55 -17.37
N GLN A 240 0.71 4.50 -18.05
CA GLN A 240 -0.16 3.39 -18.46
C GLN A 240 -0.82 2.72 -17.26
N GLY A 241 -0.05 2.50 -16.18
CA GLY A 241 -0.55 1.92 -14.93
C GLY A 241 -1.70 2.74 -14.33
N LEU A 242 -1.50 4.05 -14.17
CA LEU A 242 -2.49 4.96 -13.60
C LEU A 242 -3.72 5.12 -14.50
N SER A 243 -3.54 5.25 -15.82
CA SER A 243 -4.64 5.33 -16.78
C SER A 243 -5.52 4.08 -16.75
N SER A 244 -4.90 2.90 -16.70
CA SER A 244 -5.63 1.62 -16.64
C SER A 244 -6.41 1.47 -15.33
N LEU A 245 -5.82 1.87 -14.19
CA LEU A 245 -6.50 1.87 -12.90
C LEU A 245 -7.65 2.88 -12.84
N MET A 246 -7.48 4.07 -13.43
CA MET A 246 -8.55 5.06 -13.53
C MET A 246 -9.71 4.55 -14.39
N TYR A 247 -9.41 3.89 -15.52
CA TYR A 247 -10.46 3.24 -16.31
C TYR A 247 -11.20 2.16 -15.51
N ALA A 248 -10.45 1.32 -14.79
CA ALA A 248 -11.04 0.26 -13.96
C ALA A 248 -11.95 0.85 -12.86
N SER A 249 -11.56 1.96 -12.22
CA SER A 249 -12.27 2.58 -11.10
C SER A 249 -13.61 3.23 -11.48
N GLU A 250 -13.80 3.55 -12.75
CA GLU A 250 -15.05 4.08 -13.30
C GLU A 250 -15.89 3.01 -14.04
N SER A 251 -15.43 1.77 -14.06
CA SER A 251 -16.16 0.65 -14.66
C SER A 251 -17.27 0.11 -13.74
N LYS A 252 -18.15 -0.74 -14.29
CA LYS A 252 -19.15 -1.52 -13.54
C LYS A 252 -18.65 -2.91 -13.10
N ASP A 253 -17.33 -3.15 -13.13
CA ASP A 253 -16.77 -4.41 -12.69
C ASP A 253 -16.62 -4.44 -11.15
N MET A 254 -16.68 -5.64 -10.55
CA MET A 254 -16.49 -5.81 -9.11
C MET A 254 -15.14 -5.27 -8.60
N LYS A 255 -14.13 -5.14 -9.47
CA LYS A 255 -12.81 -4.60 -9.13
C LYS A 255 -12.76 -3.08 -9.15
N ALA A 256 -13.79 -2.38 -9.65
CA ALA A 256 -13.79 -0.91 -9.73
C ALA A 256 -13.56 -0.25 -8.36
N PRO A 257 -14.24 -0.66 -7.26
CA PRO A 257 -13.96 -0.13 -5.94
C PRO A 257 -12.52 -0.41 -5.46
N LEU A 258 -11.96 -1.57 -5.82
CA LEU A 258 -10.58 -1.91 -5.47
C LEU A 258 -9.56 -1.06 -6.24
N ALA A 259 -9.85 -0.72 -7.50
CA ALA A 259 -9.06 0.21 -8.29
C ALA A 259 -9.08 1.62 -7.67
N THR A 260 -10.24 2.08 -7.19
CA THR A 260 -10.35 3.33 -6.41
C THR A 260 -9.44 3.32 -5.18
N LEU A 261 -9.50 2.25 -4.37
CA LEU A 261 -8.63 2.12 -3.20
C LEU A 261 -7.15 2.05 -3.57
N ALA A 262 -6.79 1.35 -4.65
CA ALA A 262 -5.41 1.26 -5.13
C ALA A 262 -4.86 2.65 -5.53
N LEU A 263 -5.67 3.47 -6.21
CA LEU A 263 -5.32 4.85 -6.53
C LEU A 263 -5.17 5.70 -5.25
N LEU A 264 -6.11 5.62 -4.31
CA LEU A 264 -6.01 6.34 -3.03
C LEU A 264 -4.75 5.96 -2.25
N TRP A 265 -4.43 4.66 -2.14
CA TRP A 265 -3.18 4.18 -1.55
C TRP A 265 -1.95 4.72 -2.29
N TYR A 266 -1.98 4.68 -3.62
CA TYR A 266 -0.87 5.19 -4.42
C TYR A 266 -0.61 6.68 -4.16
N HIS A 267 -1.66 7.50 -4.22
CA HIS A 267 -1.56 8.94 -4.08
C HIS A 267 -1.24 9.40 -2.65
N THR A 268 -1.78 8.72 -1.63
CA THR A 268 -1.68 9.16 -0.23
C THR A 268 -0.63 8.43 0.59
N VAL A 269 -0.05 7.33 0.08
CA VAL A 269 0.94 6.55 0.83
C VAL A 269 2.18 6.27 -0.01
N VAL A 270 2.02 5.69 -1.19
CA VAL A 270 3.17 5.26 -2.00
C VAL A 270 3.97 6.44 -2.54
N ARG A 271 3.30 7.44 -3.14
CA ARG A 271 3.96 8.66 -3.65
C ARG A 271 4.72 9.40 -2.56
N PRO A 272 4.12 9.75 -1.39
CA PRO A 272 4.86 10.38 -0.29
C PRO A 272 6.01 9.52 0.27
N PHE A 273 5.82 8.21 0.36
CA PHE A 273 6.83 7.30 0.93
C PHE A 273 8.10 7.22 0.07
N PHE A 274 7.94 7.07 -1.25
CA PHE A 274 9.07 7.00 -2.18
C PHE A 274 9.55 8.38 -2.66
N ALA A 275 8.88 9.47 -2.25
CA ALA A 275 9.13 10.83 -2.71
C ALA A 275 9.17 10.91 -4.25
N LEU A 276 8.18 10.27 -4.91
CA LEU A 276 8.14 10.18 -6.38
C LEU A 276 8.06 11.55 -7.06
N ASP A 277 7.57 12.55 -6.35
CA ASP A 277 7.44 13.95 -6.80
C ASP A 277 8.42 14.89 -6.07
N GLY A 278 9.46 14.32 -5.44
CA GLY A 278 10.42 15.10 -4.64
C GLY A 278 9.76 15.76 -3.42
N SER A 279 9.77 17.09 -3.39
CA SER A 279 9.14 17.90 -2.34
C SER A 279 7.69 18.30 -2.65
N ASP A 280 7.20 18.13 -3.88
CA ASP A 280 5.87 18.59 -4.30
C ASP A 280 4.84 17.45 -4.29
N ASN A 281 4.16 17.27 -3.16
CA ASN A 281 3.08 16.30 -3.05
C ASN A 281 1.72 16.83 -3.57
N GLN A 282 1.64 18.06 -4.09
CA GLN A 282 0.35 18.70 -4.39
C GLN A 282 -0.43 17.98 -5.48
N GLY A 283 0.25 17.53 -6.54
CA GLY A 283 -0.38 16.76 -7.62
C GLY A 283 -1.01 15.46 -7.11
N GLY A 284 -0.32 14.73 -6.22
CA GLY A 284 -0.87 13.52 -5.61
C GLY A 284 -2.08 13.79 -4.72
N LEU A 285 -2.04 14.85 -3.93
CA LEU A 285 -3.15 15.24 -3.05
C LEU A 285 -4.38 15.68 -3.82
N LYS A 286 -4.21 16.44 -4.90
CA LYS A 286 -5.31 16.87 -5.77
C LYS A 286 -6.07 15.67 -6.33
N GLU A 287 -5.35 14.72 -6.93
CA GLU A 287 -5.94 13.49 -7.48
C GLU A 287 -6.70 12.69 -6.41
N ALA A 288 -6.10 12.50 -5.23
CA ALA A 288 -6.75 11.77 -4.14
C ALA A 288 -8.05 12.44 -3.66
N LYS A 289 -8.07 13.78 -3.58
CA LYS A 289 -9.28 14.54 -3.22
C LYS A 289 -10.37 14.41 -4.26
N GLU A 290 -10.02 14.54 -5.54
CA GLU A 290 -11.00 14.38 -6.63
C GLU A 290 -11.62 13.00 -6.63
N ILE A 291 -10.82 11.95 -6.38
CA ILE A 291 -11.31 10.58 -6.24
C ILE A 291 -12.28 10.46 -5.06
N LEU A 292 -11.95 10.98 -3.88
CA LEU A 292 -12.86 10.93 -2.73
C LEU A 292 -14.17 11.68 -3.00
N ASN A 293 -14.10 12.89 -3.53
CA ASN A 293 -15.28 13.71 -3.83
C ASN A 293 -16.21 13.01 -4.85
N ARG A 294 -15.64 12.38 -5.89
CA ARG A 294 -16.42 11.63 -6.88
C ARG A 294 -17.13 10.40 -6.30
N LYS A 295 -16.56 9.78 -5.27
CA LYS A 295 -17.04 8.53 -4.68
C LYS A 295 -17.76 8.71 -3.34
N GLU A 296 -17.89 9.94 -2.84
CA GLU A 296 -18.47 10.25 -1.53
C GLU A 296 -19.90 9.71 -1.37
N SER A 297 -20.74 9.86 -2.40
CA SER A 297 -22.12 9.38 -2.38
C SER A 297 -22.24 7.85 -2.34
N ALA A 298 -21.23 7.14 -2.87
CA ALA A 298 -21.20 5.68 -2.88
C ALA A 298 -20.66 5.07 -1.58
N TYR A 299 -19.90 5.85 -0.80
CA TYR A 299 -19.23 5.37 0.43
C TYR A 299 -19.36 6.34 1.63
N PRO A 300 -20.56 6.84 1.97
CA PRO A 300 -20.73 7.90 2.96
C PRO A 300 -20.29 7.50 4.38
N ASN A 301 -20.41 6.22 4.73
CA ASN A 301 -20.07 5.68 6.06
C ASN A 301 -18.94 4.63 5.99
N SER A 302 -18.20 4.56 4.89
CA SER A 302 -17.10 3.59 4.78
C SER A 302 -15.94 3.97 5.71
N SER A 303 -15.53 3.06 6.58
CA SER A 303 -14.35 3.23 7.43
C SER A 303 -13.08 3.47 6.61
N LEU A 304 -12.92 2.79 5.48
CA LEU A 304 -11.77 2.94 4.58
C LEU A 304 -11.74 4.31 3.88
N PHE A 305 -12.88 4.79 3.36
CA PHE A 305 -12.92 6.12 2.73
C PHE A 305 -12.72 7.23 3.77
N MET A 306 -13.27 7.06 4.98
CA MET A 306 -13.02 7.98 6.10
C MET A 306 -11.54 7.97 6.52
N PHE A 307 -10.90 6.81 6.54
CA PHE A 307 -9.44 6.69 6.75
C PHE A 307 -8.66 7.48 5.69
N PHE A 308 -9.00 7.35 4.40
CA PHE A 308 -8.33 8.10 3.34
C PHE A 308 -8.57 9.61 3.41
N LYS A 309 -9.76 10.04 3.84
CA LYS A 309 -10.03 11.45 4.15
C LYS A 309 -9.06 11.96 5.22
N GLY A 310 -8.88 11.20 6.30
CA GLY A 310 -7.88 11.51 7.34
C GLY A 310 -6.44 11.54 6.80
N ARG A 311 -6.08 10.58 5.92
CA ARG A 311 -4.75 10.54 5.27
C ARG A 311 -4.46 11.80 4.46
N ILE A 312 -5.43 12.28 3.68
CA ILE A 312 -5.29 13.53 2.92
C ILE A 312 -5.12 14.70 3.88
N GLN A 313 -5.99 14.83 4.88
CA GLN A 313 -5.90 15.92 5.88
C GLN A 313 -4.55 15.93 6.60
N ARG A 314 -4.00 14.76 6.96
CA ARG A 314 -2.66 14.66 7.57
C ARG A 314 -1.57 15.17 6.63
N LEU A 315 -1.63 14.79 5.35
CA LEU A 315 -0.65 15.24 4.34
C LEU A 315 -0.76 16.74 4.05
N GLU A 316 -1.93 17.34 4.28
CA GLU A 316 -2.16 18.78 4.26
C GLU A 316 -1.80 19.48 5.58
N CYS A 317 -1.22 18.75 6.54
CA CYS A 317 -0.88 19.24 7.87
C CYS A 317 -2.10 19.74 8.68
N GLN A 318 -3.31 19.33 8.31
CA GLN A 318 -4.54 19.56 9.08
C GLN A 318 -4.72 18.47 10.13
N ILE A 319 -3.80 18.42 11.10
CA ILE A 319 -3.64 17.26 12.00
C ILE A 319 -4.88 17.02 12.87
N ASN A 320 -5.50 18.06 13.41
CA ASN A 320 -6.73 17.93 14.21
C ASN A 320 -7.90 17.39 13.38
N SER A 321 -8.07 17.87 12.15
CA SER A 321 -9.08 17.34 11.23
C SER A 321 -8.82 15.87 10.90
N ALA A 322 -7.55 15.51 10.69
CA ALA A 322 -7.13 14.14 10.42
C ALA A 322 -7.45 13.22 11.60
N LEU A 323 -7.15 13.64 12.83
CA LEU A 323 -7.50 12.90 14.06
C LEU A 323 -9.00 12.63 14.14
N THR A 324 -9.84 13.65 13.91
CA THR A 324 -11.31 13.46 13.89
C THR A 324 -11.74 12.42 12.86
N SER A 325 -11.20 12.48 11.64
CA SER A 325 -11.50 11.50 10.60
C SER A 325 -11.02 10.10 10.97
N PHE A 326 -9.81 9.95 11.53
CA PHE A 326 -9.30 8.64 11.94
C PHE A 326 -10.06 8.03 13.12
N HIS A 327 -10.48 8.84 14.10
CA HIS A 327 -11.36 8.37 15.18
C HIS A 327 -12.72 7.93 14.65
N THR A 328 -13.32 8.70 13.73
CA THR A 328 -14.57 8.31 13.07
C THR A 328 -14.41 7.00 12.30
N ALA A 329 -13.30 6.85 11.56
CA ALA A 329 -13.00 5.61 10.84
C ALA A 329 -12.81 4.41 11.80
N LEU A 330 -12.15 4.63 12.93
CA LEU A 330 -11.95 3.63 13.99
C LEU A 330 -13.28 3.15 14.58
N GLU A 331 -14.22 4.07 14.84
CA GLU A 331 -15.56 3.77 15.35
C GLU A 331 -16.39 2.99 14.32
N LEU A 332 -16.36 3.41 13.05
CA LEU A 332 -17.04 2.71 11.95
C LEU A 332 -16.47 1.29 11.71
N ALA A 333 -15.21 1.05 12.07
CA ALA A 333 -14.53 -0.23 11.92
C ALA A 333 -14.76 -1.19 13.11
N THR A 334 -15.87 -1.09 13.85
CA THR A 334 -16.13 -1.86 15.10
C THR A 334 -15.83 -3.36 14.98
N ASP A 335 -16.23 -4.01 13.89
CA ASP A 335 -16.04 -5.46 13.65
C ASP A 335 -14.76 -5.79 12.84
N GLN A 336 -13.91 -4.80 12.56
CA GLN A 336 -12.80 -4.90 11.61
C GLN A 336 -11.48 -4.50 12.26
N ARG A 337 -10.94 -5.40 13.08
CA ARG A 337 -9.73 -5.17 13.89
C ARG A 337 -8.57 -4.61 13.07
N GLU A 338 -8.36 -5.10 11.86
CA GLU A 338 -7.21 -4.69 11.06
C GLU A 338 -7.38 -3.28 10.47
N ILE A 339 -8.62 -2.88 10.19
CA ILE A 339 -8.95 -1.47 9.85
C ILE A 339 -8.78 -0.59 11.10
N GLN A 340 -9.20 -1.06 12.27
CA GLN A 340 -8.96 -0.37 13.54
C GLN A 340 -7.46 -0.16 13.77
N HIS A 341 -6.62 -1.16 13.49
CA HIS A 341 -5.17 -1.06 13.65
C HIS A 341 -4.53 -0.02 12.73
N VAL A 342 -4.91 0.06 11.46
CA VAL A 342 -4.38 1.12 10.58
C VAL A 342 -4.85 2.51 11.02
N CYS A 343 -6.07 2.63 11.57
CA CYS A 343 -6.55 3.89 12.15
C CYS A 343 -5.77 4.27 13.41
N LEU A 344 -5.57 3.33 14.35
CA LEU A 344 -4.78 3.52 15.57
C LEU A 344 -3.33 3.92 15.26
N TYR A 345 -2.76 3.35 14.19
CA TYR A 345 -1.43 3.73 13.73
C TYR A 345 -1.39 5.22 13.38
N GLU A 346 -2.31 5.68 12.55
CA GLU A 346 -2.39 7.10 12.14
C GLU A 346 -2.74 8.02 13.32
N ILE A 347 -3.64 7.62 14.22
CA ILE A 347 -3.97 8.37 15.45
C ILE A 347 -2.72 8.54 16.32
N GLY A 348 -1.96 7.46 16.54
CA GLY A 348 -0.72 7.51 17.31
C GLY A 348 0.31 8.47 16.72
N TRP A 349 0.50 8.44 15.39
CA TRP A 349 1.40 9.36 14.69
C TRP A 349 0.94 10.81 14.72
N CYS A 350 -0.35 11.08 14.46
CA CYS A 350 -0.91 12.42 14.56
C CYS A 350 -0.80 12.97 15.99
N SER A 351 -1.01 12.13 17.00
CA SER A 351 -0.85 12.52 18.40
C SER A 351 0.60 12.85 18.74
N MET A 352 1.59 12.09 18.23
CA MET A 352 3.01 12.44 18.36
C MET A 352 3.35 13.78 17.68
N ILE A 353 2.81 14.04 16.49
CA ILE A 353 2.98 15.31 15.76
C ILE A 353 2.43 16.50 16.58
N GLU A 354 1.33 16.29 17.30
CA GLU A 354 0.76 17.27 18.24
C GLU A 354 1.48 17.35 19.60
N MET A 355 2.51 16.52 19.80
CA MET A 355 3.16 16.29 21.10
C MET A 355 2.19 15.85 22.21
N ASN A 356 1.05 15.27 21.84
CA ASN A 356 0.12 14.63 22.76
C ASN A 356 0.55 13.17 22.99
N TYR A 357 1.58 13.01 23.80
CA TYR A 357 2.20 11.70 24.04
C TYR A 357 1.29 10.72 24.76
N LYS A 358 0.27 11.19 25.49
CA LYS A 358 -0.69 10.32 26.19
C LYS A 358 -1.55 9.54 25.20
N ASP A 359 -2.17 10.23 24.26
CA ASP A 359 -3.05 9.60 23.26
C ASP A 359 -2.23 8.76 22.27
N ALA A 360 -0.99 9.20 21.97
CA ALA A 360 -0.04 8.44 21.19
C ALA A 360 0.30 7.09 21.85
N PHE A 361 0.69 7.15 23.13
CA PHE A 361 1.00 5.97 23.94
C PHE A 361 -0.17 4.97 23.97
N GLN A 362 -1.39 5.43 24.23
CA GLN A 362 -2.58 4.56 24.28
C GLN A 362 -2.85 3.85 22.94
N SER A 363 -2.67 4.58 21.84
CA SER A 363 -2.86 4.03 20.49
C SER A 363 -1.81 2.96 20.17
N PHE A 364 -0.53 3.24 20.45
CA PHE A 364 0.54 2.28 20.21
C PHE A 364 0.50 1.10 21.18
N GLU A 365 0.01 1.27 22.40
CA GLU A 365 -0.15 0.16 23.35
C GLU A 365 -1.17 -0.86 22.84
N ARG A 366 -2.32 -0.41 22.33
CA ARG A 366 -3.28 -1.33 21.68
C ARG A 366 -2.63 -2.06 20.51
N LEU A 367 -1.87 -1.38 19.67
CA LEU A 367 -1.15 -2.01 18.57
C LEU A 367 -0.09 -3.01 19.04
N LYS A 368 0.67 -2.69 20.10
CA LYS A 368 1.64 -3.60 20.74
C LYS A 368 0.95 -4.91 21.16
N ASN A 369 -0.21 -4.79 21.81
CA ASN A 369 -0.91 -5.92 22.41
C ASN A 369 -1.73 -6.74 21.40
N GLU A 370 -2.35 -6.08 20.42
CA GLU A 370 -3.33 -6.69 19.53
C GLU A 370 -2.76 -7.03 18.14
N SER A 371 -1.77 -6.29 17.64
CA SER A 371 -1.27 -6.47 16.27
C SER A 371 -0.31 -7.65 16.18
N ARG A 372 -0.31 -8.36 15.04
CA ARG A 372 0.73 -9.34 14.69
C ARG A 372 1.88 -8.73 13.86
N TRP A 373 1.75 -7.47 13.48
CA TRP A 373 2.74 -6.75 12.70
C TRP A 373 3.61 -5.89 13.60
N SER A 374 4.93 -6.02 13.47
CA SER A 374 5.91 -5.10 14.08
C SER A 374 5.66 -4.79 15.57
N GLN A 375 5.22 -5.78 16.36
CA GLN A 375 4.93 -5.61 17.81
C GLN A 375 6.11 -4.99 18.56
N CYS A 376 7.33 -5.39 18.20
CA CYS A 376 8.57 -4.81 18.73
C CYS A 376 8.65 -3.29 18.51
N TYR A 377 8.25 -2.81 17.34
CA TYR A 377 8.25 -1.38 17.03
C TYR A 377 7.16 -0.64 17.80
N TYR A 378 5.95 -1.20 17.86
CA TYR A 378 4.86 -0.60 18.64
C TYR A 378 5.18 -0.57 20.14
N ALA A 379 5.88 -1.57 20.68
CA ALA A 379 6.41 -1.54 22.04
C ALA A 379 7.39 -0.38 22.24
N TYR A 380 8.30 -0.16 21.30
CA TYR A 380 9.23 0.96 21.38
C TYR A 380 8.51 2.31 21.34
N LEU A 381 7.56 2.50 20.42
CA LEU A 381 6.75 3.73 20.36
C LEU A 381 5.92 3.94 21.64
N THR A 382 5.36 2.86 22.19
CA THR A 382 4.62 2.86 23.46
C THR A 382 5.52 3.38 24.59
N ALA A 383 6.70 2.77 24.79
CA ALA A 383 7.63 3.15 25.84
C ALA A 383 8.13 4.59 25.70
N VAL A 384 8.46 5.01 24.47
CA VAL A 384 8.90 6.38 24.17
C VAL A 384 7.82 7.39 24.52
N CYS A 385 6.58 7.16 24.08
CA CYS A 385 5.47 8.07 24.36
C CYS A 385 5.10 8.07 25.85
N GLN A 386 5.04 6.89 26.49
CA GLN A 386 4.76 6.75 27.92
C GLN A 386 5.78 7.53 28.77
N GLY A 387 7.07 7.36 28.49
CA GLY A 387 8.12 8.08 29.22
C GLY A 387 8.07 9.59 28.96
N ALA A 388 7.69 10.01 27.76
CA ALA A 388 7.49 11.43 27.43
C ALA A 388 6.30 12.06 28.19
N THR A 389 5.32 11.27 28.65
CA THR A 389 4.28 11.76 29.58
C THR A 389 4.78 11.95 31.01
N GLY A 390 5.90 11.31 31.37
CA GLY A 390 6.48 11.32 32.73
C GLY A 390 6.30 10.02 33.51
N ASP A 391 5.59 9.01 32.95
CA ASP A 391 5.53 7.66 33.52
C ASP A 391 6.80 6.87 33.15
N LEU A 392 7.86 7.09 33.91
CA LEU A 392 9.19 6.53 33.65
C LEU A 392 9.30 5.06 34.03
N GLU A 393 8.60 4.63 35.09
CA GLU A 393 8.60 3.23 35.52
C GLU A 393 7.87 2.35 34.51
N GLY A 394 6.67 2.75 34.09
CA GLY A 394 5.93 2.03 33.04
C GLY A 394 6.70 2.00 31.73
N ALA A 395 7.31 3.12 31.33
CA ALA A 395 8.15 3.17 30.13
C ALA A 395 9.35 2.22 30.22
N HIS A 396 10.03 2.14 31.37
CA HIS A 396 11.18 1.25 31.58
C HIS A 396 10.79 -0.21 31.40
N ASP A 397 9.63 -0.62 31.92
CA ASP A 397 9.13 -1.97 31.76
C ASP A 397 8.77 -2.30 30.31
N VAL A 398 8.11 -1.37 29.60
CA VAL A 398 7.82 -1.56 28.17
C VAL A 398 9.12 -1.59 27.34
N PHE A 399 10.15 -0.81 27.68
CA PHE A 399 11.46 -0.90 27.01
C PHE A 399 12.10 -2.29 27.16
N LYS A 400 11.92 -2.98 28.30
CA LYS A 400 12.39 -4.37 28.47
C LYS A 400 11.62 -5.34 27.58
N ASP A 401 10.34 -5.07 27.29
CA ASP A 401 9.52 -5.91 26.41
C ASP A 401 9.89 -5.80 24.94
N VAL A 402 10.48 -4.68 24.49
CA VAL A 402 10.94 -4.50 23.09
C VAL A 402 11.83 -5.67 22.65
N GLN A 403 12.80 -6.07 23.48
CA GLN A 403 13.69 -7.19 23.18
C GLN A 403 12.97 -8.55 23.14
N LYS A 404 11.96 -8.74 23.99
CA LYS A 404 11.15 -9.98 24.01
C LYS A 404 10.28 -10.11 22.76
N LEU A 405 9.84 -8.98 22.22
CA LEU A 405 8.98 -8.89 21.04
C LEU A 405 9.77 -8.88 19.72
N PHE A 406 11.10 -8.84 19.78
CA PHE A 406 11.96 -8.89 18.60
C PHE A 406 11.93 -10.27 17.95
N LYS A 407 11.20 -10.39 16.85
CA LYS A 407 11.02 -11.67 16.12
C LYS A 407 11.66 -11.63 14.74
N ARG A 408 11.69 -10.46 14.07
CA ARG A 408 12.07 -10.35 12.66
C ARG A 408 13.48 -9.79 12.52
N LYS A 409 14.48 -10.67 12.57
CA LYS A 409 15.90 -10.28 12.53
C LYS A 409 16.32 -9.49 11.29
N ASN A 410 15.62 -9.60 10.16
CA ASN A 410 15.94 -8.86 8.93
C ASN A 410 15.16 -7.53 8.80
N ASN A 411 14.31 -7.19 9.78
CA ASN A 411 13.52 -5.96 9.76
C ASN A 411 14.32 -4.81 10.41
N GLN A 412 14.74 -3.83 9.60
CA GLN A 412 15.52 -2.68 10.06
C GLN A 412 14.82 -1.84 11.14
N ILE A 413 13.48 -1.74 11.10
CA ILE A 413 12.72 -0.98 12.11
C ILE A 413 12.77 -1.67 13.47
N GLU A 414 12.63 -3.01 13.50
CA GLU A 414 12.74 -3.76 14.76
C GLU A 414 14.19 -3.75 15.28
N GLN A 415 15.18 -3.90 14.41
CA GLN A 415 16.60 -3.77 14.79
C GLN A 415 16.90 -2.41 15.43
N PHE A 416 16.45 -1.33 14.79
CA PHE A 416 16.56 0.03 15.32
C PHE A 416 15.89 0.14 16.70
N SER A 417 14.65 -0.35 16.82
CA SER A 417 13.88 -0.31 18.08
C SER A 417 14.61 -0.99 19.23
N VAL A 418 15.13 -2.19 18.99
CA VAL A 418 15.90 -2.95 19.98
C VAL A 418 17.17 -2.20 20.37
N LYS A 419 17.97 -1.78 19.38
CA LYS A 419 19.23 -1.05 19.61
C LYS A 419 19.02 0.21 20.45
N LYS A 420 17.97 0.98 20.18
CA LYS A 420 17.64 2.18 20.96
C LYS A 420 17.11 1.84 22.35
N SER A 421 16.32 0.78 22.49
CA SER A 421 15.78 0.33 23.79
C SER A 421 16.86 -0.17 24.77
N GLU A 422 17.97 -0.71 24.28
CA GLU A 422 19.06 -1.25 25.13
C GLU A 422 19.66 -0.20 26.07
N ARG A 423 19.67 1.08 25.67
CA ARG A 423 20.07 2.18 26.55
C ARG A 423 19.13 2.31 27.74
N PHE A 424 17.83 2.41 27.47
CA PHE A 424 16.78 2.59 28.47
C PHE A 424 16.56 1.37 29.36
N LYS A 425 17.08 0.22 28.94
CA LYS A 425 17.15 -0.97 29.78
C LYS A 425 18.26 -0.86 30.83
N LYS A 426 19.44 -0.36 30.45
CA LYS A 426 20.62 -0.22 31.32
C LYS A 426 20.55 0.99 32.24
N GLN A 427 19.89 2.05 31.81
CA GLN A 427 19.71 3.30 32.54
C GLN A 427 18.23 3.64 32.56
N SER A 428 17.71 4.06 33.71
CA SER A 428 16.32 4.49 33.81
C SER A 428 16.02 5.61 32.80
N PRO A 429 14.89 5.55 32.09
CA PRO A 429 14.52 6.61 31.16
C PRO A 429 14.30 7.93 31.89
N THR A 430 14.61 9.04 31.23
CA THR A 430 14.17 10.38 31.66
C THR A 430 13.15 10.92 30.66
N LYS A 431 12.32 11.86 31.11
CA LYS A 431 11.28 12.46 30.26
C LYS A 431 11.90 13.11 29.03
N GLU A 432 12.99 13.85 29.20
CA GLU A 432 13.67 14.61 28.15
C GLU A 432 14.25 13.67 27.09
N LEU A 433 14.85 12.54 27.50
CA LEU A 433 15.36 11.53 26.57
C LEU A 433 14.24 10.82 25.81
N CYS A 434 13.10 10.57 26.45
CA CYS A 434 11.93 10.01 25.79
C CYS A 434 11.32 11.01 24.78
N VAL A 435 11.23 12.29 25.12
CA VAL A 435 10.82 13.34 24.16
C VAL A 435 11.80 13.41 22.99
N LEU A 436 13.11 13.37 23.24
CA LEU A 436 14.12 13.33 22.16
C LEU A 436 13.95 12.11 21.26
N ALA A 437 13.68 10.94 21.84
CA ALA A 437 13.42 9.70 21.08
C ALA A 437 12.14 9.80 20.24
N ALA A 438 11.11 10.49 20.73
CA ALA A 438 9.89 10.76 19.96
C ALA A 438 10.19 11.68 18.76
N VAL A 439 10.95 12.75 18.96
CA VAL A 439 11.39 13.66 17.89
C VAL A 439 12.30 12.95 16.88
N GLU A 440 13.19 12.07 17.34
CA GLU A 440 14.03 11.21 16.50
C GLU A 440 13.18 10.34 15.57
N VAL A 441 12.14 9.70 16.09
CA VAL A 441 11.20 8.91 15.30
C VAL A 441 10.45 9.80 14.29
N LEU A 442 9.95 10.98 14.70
CA LEU A 442 9.31 11.91 13.77
C LEU A 442 10.27 12.35 12.65
N TYR A 443 11.54 12.62 12.95
CA TYR A 443 12.56 12.96 11.98
C TYR A 443 12.81 11.83 10.98
N LEU A 444 13.10 10.62 11.49
CA LEU A 444 13.39 9.46 10.66
C LEU A 444 12.24 9.17 9.70
N TRP A 445 10.98 9.32 10.13
CA TRP A 445 9.80 9.11 9.29
C TRP A 445 9.38 10.32 8.45
N LYS A 446 10.15 11.42 8.43
CA LYS A 446 9.84 12.66 7.68
C LYS A 446 8.50 13.29 8.11
N ALA A 447 8.17 13.20 9.40
CA ALA A 447 6.95 13.73 9.99
C ALA A 447 7.13 15.11 10.65
N ILE A 448 8.37 15.58 10.86
CA ILE A 448 8.64 16.94 11.39
C ILE A 448 7.96 18.04 10.56
N PRO A 449 7.96 18.01 9.21
CA PRO A 449 7.24 19.01 8.41
C PRO A 449 5.72 19.03 8.59
N ASN A 450 5.13 18.00 9.22
CA ASN A 450 3.70 17.97 9.52
C ASN A 450 3.35 18.70 10.83
N CYS A 451 4.35 19.10 11.62
CA CYS A 451 4.13 19.75 12.90
C CYS A 451 3.78 21.23 12.72
N SER A 452 2.90 21.76 13.57
CA SER A 452 2.62 23.20 13.63
C SER A 452 3.87 23.98 14.07
N LEU A 453 3.97 25.26 13.71
CA LEU A 453 5.07 26.14 14.15
C LEU A 453 5.21 26.16 15.68
N SER A 454 4.09 26.16 16.40
CA SER A 454 4.10 26.12 17.87
C SER A 454 4.68 24.80 18.41
N ASN A 455 4.38 23.67 17.77
CA ASN A 455 4.91 22.37 18.18
C ASN A 455 6.39 22.26 17.84
N LEU A 456 6.83 22.81 16.70
CA LEU A 456 8.23 22.89 16.33
C LEU A 456 9.05 23.69 17.36
N GLN A 457 8.52 24.83 17.83
CA GLN A 457 9.15 25.61 18.90
C GLN A 457 9.26 24.82 20.21
N ARG A 458 8.17 24.14 20.63
CA ARG A 458 8.18 23.26 21.81
C ARG A 458 9.16 22.10 21.66
N MET A 459 9.25 21.48 20.48
CA MET A 459 10.23 20.43 20.18
C MET A 459 11.67 20.95 20.25
N SER A 460 11.94 22.16 19.72
CA SER A 460 13.25 22.79 19.79
C SER A 460 13.67 23.01 21.26
N GLN A 461 12.77 23.59 22.08
CA GLN A 461 13.00 23.76 23.51
C GLN A 461 13.31 22.43 24.21
N ALA A 462 12.48 21.41 23.98
CA ALA A 462 12.69 20.09 24.59
C ALA A 462 14.03 19.45 24.17
N CYS A 463 14.46 19.66 22.92
CA CYS A 463 15.77 19.20 22.47
C CYS A 463 16.90 19.93 23.22
N HIS A 464 16.78 21.24 23.46
CA HIS A 464 17.77 22.02 24.22
C HIS A 464 17.90 21.58 25.69
N GLU A 465 16.82 21.10 26.30
CA GLU A 465 16.79 20.63 27.69
C GLU A 465 17.57 19.30 27.90
N VAL A 466 17.84 18.54 26.83
CA VAL A 466 18.62 17.30 26.94
C VAL A 466 20.11 17.61 27.12
N LEU A 467 20.64 17.40 28.33
CA LEU A 467 22.03 17.70 28.69
C LEU A 467 23.02 16.55 28.46
N ASP A 468 22.54 15.39 28.01
CA ASP A 468 23.37 14.20 27.88
C ASP A 468 24.46 14.35 26.78
N PRO A 469 25.76 14.23 27.12
CA PRO A 469 26.85 14.37 26.15
C PRO A 469 26.85 13.33 25.01
N SER A 470 26.30 12.14 25.24
CA SER A 470 26.28 11.03 24.27
C SER A 470 25.31 11.24 23.10
N VAL A 471 24.40 12.21 23.20
CA VAL A 471 23.39 12.51 22.18
C VAL A 471 23.58 13.89 21.55
N VAL A 472 24.75 14.53 21.72
CA VAL A 472 25.00 15.88 21.22
C VAL A 472 24.80 15.96 19.70
N GLY A 473 25.36 15.05 18.90
CA GLY A 473 25.17 15.06 17.46
C GLY A 473 23.73 14.74 17.04
N LEU A 474 23.06 13.81 17.72
CA LEU A 474 21.64 13.53 17.46
C LEU A 474 20.79 14.77 17.74
N ARG A 475 20.96 15.39 18.90
CA ARG A 475 20.28 16.64 19.27
C ARG A 475 20.54 17.73 18.24
N SER A 476 21.78 17.89 17.77
CA SER A 476 22.12 18.85 16.71
C SER A 476 21.46 18.51 15.37
N LEU A 477 21.39 17.23 14.97
CA LEU A 477 20.67 16.82 13.76
C LEU A 477 19.18 17.19 13.84
N LEU A 478 18.54 16.89 14.98
CA LEU A 478 17.11 17.16 15.18
C LEU A 478 16.82 18.66 15.26
N LEU A 479 17.63 19.44 15.98
CA LEU A 479 17.52 20.90 16.01
C LEU A 479 17.70 21.50 14.62
N GLY A 480 18.66 21.01 13.83
CA GLY A 480 18.82 21.46 12.45
C GLY A 480 17.58 21.21 11.60
N ALA A 481 16.97 20.02 11.72
CA ALA A 481 15.74 19.68 11.00
C ALA A 481 14.54 20.54 11.45
N ILE A 482 14.41 20.81 12.75
CA ILE A 482 13.36 21.66 13.31
C ILE A 482 13.54 23.11 12.84
N HIS A 483 14.74 23.68 12.94
CA HIS A 483 15.02 25.06 12.52
C HIS A 483 14.84 25.24 11.01
N LYS A 484 15.16 24.22 10.20
CA LYS A 484 14.84 24.19 8.77
C LYS A 484 13.33 24.31 8.53
N CYS A 485 12.50 23.57 9.27
CA CYS A 485 11.04 23.68 9.18
C CYS A 485 10.48 25.00 9.73
N LEU A 486 11.17 25.64 10.68
CA LEU A 486 10.82 26.98 11.17
C LEU A 486 11.23 28.11 10.21
N GLY A 487 12.00 27.81 9.15
CA GLY A 487 12.54 28.81 8.22
C GLY A 487 13.84 29.48 8.70
N ASN A 488 14.42 29.02 9.82
CA ASN A 488 15.66 29.54 10.38
C ASN A 488 16.88 28.84 9.73
N THR A 489 17.13 29.15 8.47
CA THR A 489 18.14 28.46 7.65
C THR A 489 19.56 28.54 8.21
N GLU A 490 19.97 29.69 8.75
CA GLU A 490 21.31 29.88 9.31
C GLU A 490 21.55 28.98 10.52
N ASP A 491 20.61 28.94 11.47
CA ASP A 491 20.66 28.05 12.63
C ASP A 491 20.69 26.59 12.18
N ALA A 492 19.85 26.24 11.20
CA ALA A 492 19.79 24.88 10.67
C ALA A 492 21.15 24.43 10.14
N VAL A 493 21.82 25.28 9.36
CA VAL A 493 23.18 25.04 8.84
C VAL A 493 24.17 24.84 9.98
N GLN A 494 24.16 25.70 11.01
CA GLN A 494 25.08 25.59 12.15
C GLN A 494 24.87 24.28 12.91
N PHE A 495 23.61 23.91 13.17
CA PHE A 495 23.27 22.67 13.85
C PHE A 495 23.67 21.44 13.04
N PHE A 496 23.42 21.40 11.72
CA PHE A 496 23.87 20.29 10.90
C PHE A 496 25.39 20.19 10.82
N GLN A 497 26.11 21.31 10.71
CA GLN A 497 27.57 21.31 10.75
C GLN A 497 28.12 20.75 12.07
N ARG A 498 27.45 21.04 13.20
CA ARG A 498 27.80 20.46 14.50
C ARG A 498 27.55 18.96 14.53
N ALA A 499 26.45 18.49 13.96
CA ALA A 499 26.14 17.05 13.87
C ALA A 499 27.11 16.29 12.95
N VAL A 500 27.55 16.88 11.84
CA VAL A 500 28.58 16.30 10.95
C VAL A 500 29.90 16.09 11.70
N LYS A 501 30.28 17.03 12.57
CA LYS A 501 31.54 17.01 13.32
C LYS A 501 31.49 16.18 14.62
N ASP A 502 30.37 15.51 14.93
CA ASP A 502 30.24 14.74 16.17
C ASP A 502 30.97 13.38 16.10
N GLU A 503 32.25 13.38 16.50
CA GLU A 503 33.08 12.17 16.56
C GLU A 503 32.65 11.19 17.66
N ILE A 504 32.03 11.68 18.75
CA ILE A 504 31.56 10.84 19.87
C ILE A 504 30.31 10.08 19.44
N GLY A 505 29.36 10.78 18.79
CA GLY A 505 28.14 10.18 18.24
C GLY A 505 28.40 9.11 17.18
N ARG A 506 29.55 9.18 16.50
CA ARG A 506 29.99 8.18 15.50
C ARG A 506 30.07 6.76 16.04
N GLN A 507 30.18 6.54 17.35
CA GLN A 507 30.22 5.21 17.95
C GLN A 507 28.84 4.70 18.40
N LEU A 508 27.89 5.61 18.67
CA LEU A 508 26.60 5.29 19.31
C LEU A 508 25.41 5.39 18.34
N ASN A 509 25.41 6.39 17.46
CA ASN A 509 24.35 6.66 16.50
C ASN A 509 24.95 6.82 15.09
N LEU A 510 25.39 5.70 14.50
CA LEU A 510 26.11 5.66 13.22
C LEU A 510 25.42 6.41 12.07
N TYR A 511 24.09 6.54 12.10
CA TYR A 511 23.34 7.20 11.03
C TYR A 511 23.34 8.73 11.14
N VAL A 512 23.73 9.33 12.28
CA VAL A 512 23.58 10.79 12.51
C VAL A 512 24.42 11.61 11.54
N GLN A 513 25.71 11.29 11.40
CA GLN A 513 26.62 12.02 10.50
C GLN A 513 26.18 11.93 9.03
N PRO A 514 25.91 10.75 8.43
CA PRO A 514 25.47 10.69 7.04
C PRO A 514 24.13 11.40 6.81
N TYR A 515 23.19 11.33 7.76
CA TYR A 515 21.93 12.11 7.67
C TYR A 515 22.16 13.62 7.79
N ALA A 516 23.09 14.07 8.64
CA ALA A 516 23.46 15.49 8.75
C ALA A 516 24.14 16.00 7.47
N CYS A 517 25.05 15.21 6.88
CA CYS A 517 25.64 15.50 5.57
C CYS A 517 24.55 15.60 4.49
N TYR A 518 23.56 14.70 4.51
CA TYR A 518 22.42 14.75 3.60
C TYR A 518 21.59 16.04 3.77
N GLU A 519 21.15 16.36 4.99
CA GLU A 519 20.31 17.54 5.24
C GLU A 519 21.01 18.85 4.91
N LEU A 520 22.28 18.98 5.33
CA LEU A 520 23.12 20.13 5.00
C LEU A 520 23.38 20.19 3.49
N GLY A 521 23.67 19.04 2.87
CA GLY A 521 23.84 18.92 1.43
C GLY A 521 22.65 19.47 0.68
N CYS A 522 21.43 19.03 1.04
CA CYS A 522 20.18 19.53 0.46
C CYS A 522 19.99 21.04 0.66
N LEU A 523 20.22 21.58 1.85
CA LEU A 523 20.11 23.04 2.08
C LEU A 523 21.06 23.85 1.19
N LEU A 524 22.26 23.34 0.96
CA LEU A 524 23.25 24.01 0.11
C LEU A 524 22.98 23.85 -1.39
N LEU A 525 22.08 22.94 -1.79
CA LEU A 525 21.65 22.83 -3.20
C LEU A 525 20.74 23.99 -3.62
N ASP A 526 20.04 24.62 -2.68
CA ASP A 526 19.07 25.68 -2.96
C ASP A 526 19.76 27.01 -3.38
N ASN A 527 21.06 27.16 -3.12
CA ASN A 527 21.84 28.33 -3.50
C ASN A 527 22.94 27.97 -4.54
N PRO A 528 22.94 28.57 -5.74
CA PRO A 528 23.92 28.33 -6.81
C PRO A 528 25.39 28.38 -6.36
N GLU A 529 25.74 29.28 -5.44
CA GLU A 529 27.11 29.45 -4.94
C GLU A 529 27.57 28.27 -4.07
N THR A 530 26.63 27.55 -3.47
CA THR A 530 26.91 26.45 -2.54
C THR A 530 26.60 25.07 -3.12
N VAL A 531 26.02 24.98 -4.32
CA VAL A 531 25.67 23.71 -4.99
C VAL A 531 26.83 22.73 -5.04
N ALA A 532 28.05 23.19 -5.35
CA ALA A 532 29.22 22.31 -5.41
C ALA A 532 29.52 21.66 -4.03
N LYS A 533 29.47 22.46 -2.96
CA LYS A 533 29.64 21.98 -1.58
C LYS A 533 28.50 21.03 -1.19
N GLY A 534 27.27 21.35 -1.57
CA GLY A 534 26.09 20.51 -1.34
C GLY A 534 26.25 19.13 -1.98
N LYS A 535 26.68 19.07 -3.26
CA LYS A 535 26.98 17.81 -3.95
C LYS A 535 28.07 17.01 -3.24
N THR A 536 29.17 17.65 -2.82
CA THR A 536 30.25 16.97 -2.08
C THR A 536 29.71 16.31 -0.81
N LEU A 537 28.88 16.99 -0.02
CA LEU A 537 28.27 16.41 1.19
C LEU A 537 27.33 15.24 0.87
N LEU A 538 26.58 15.30 -0.23
CA LEU A 538 25.73 14.19 -0.65
C LEU A 538 26.53 12.96 -1.09
N PHE A 539 27.65 13.14 -1.79
CA PHE A 539 28.58 12.05 -2.09
C PHE A 539 29.25 11.52 -0.84
N GLN A 540 29.66 12.41 0.07
CA GLN A 540 30.23 12.04 1.36
C GLN A 540 29.28 11.11 2.14
N ALA A 541 28.01 11.50 2.28
CA ALA A 541 26.98 10.71 2.96
C ALA A 541 26.78 9.32 2.35
N LYS A 542 27.01 9.17 1.04
CA LYS A 542 26.81 7.93 0.28
C LYS A 542 28.05 7.03 0.26
N GLU A 543 29.24 7.60 0.24
CA GLU A 543 30.48 6.88 -0.07
C GLU A 543 31.38 6.66 1.16
N GLU A 544 31.31 7.53 2.17
CA GLU A 544 32.18 7.48 3.35
C GLU A 544 31.54 6.80 4.58
N TYR A 545 30.25 6.44 4.50
CA TYR A 545 29.50 5.83 5.61
C TYR A 545 28.83 4.54 5.16
N THR A 546 28.87 3.50 5.99
CA THR A 546 28.21 2.20 5.73
C THR A 546 27.77 1.53 7.03
N GLY A 547 26.84 0.58 6.95
CA GLY A 547 26.45 -0.27 8.08
C GLY A 547 25.61 0.43 9.14
N TYR A 548 24.93 1.52 8.79
CA TYR A 548 24.09 2.30 9.70
C TYR A 548 22.60 2.05 9.46
N ASP A 549 21.79 2.37 10.48
CA ASP A 549 20.34 2.20 10.45
C ASP A 549 19.73 3.02 9.30
N PHE A 550 18.88 2.38 8.48
CA PHE A 550 18.18 2.99 7.34
C PHE A 550 19.07 3.49 6.18
N GLU A 551 20.28 2.97 6.02
CA GLU A 551 21.21 3.31 4.91
C GLU A 551 20.57 3.28 3.52
N ASN A 552 19.86 2.21 3.18
CA ASN A 552 19.16 2.10 1.89
C ASN A 552 18.14 3.24 1.67
N ARG A 553 17.47 3.67 2.74
CA ARG A 553 16.49 4.76 2.68
C ARG A 553 17.19 6.10 2.43
N LEU A 554 18.35 6.33 3.06
CA LEU A 554 19.14 7.53 2.82
C LEU A 554 19.69 7.56 1.39
N HIS A 555 20.19 6.42 0.87
CA HIS A 555 20.70 6.33 -0.50
C HIS A 555 19.65 6.67 -1.56
N VAL A 556 18.41 6.20 -1.37
CA VAL A 556 17.28 6.57 -2.25
C VAL A 556 17.04 8.07 -2.22
N ARG A 557 17.10 8.70 -1.04
CA ARG A 557 16.91 10.16 -0.89
C ARG A 557 18.05 10.96 -1.52
N ILE A 558 19.30 10.53 -1.36
CA ILE A 558 20.47 11.15 -2.00
C ILE A 558 20.34 11.06 -3.52
N HIS A 559 19.94 9.89 -4.05
CA HIS A 559 19.71 9.74 -5.48
C HIS A 559 18.63 10.69 -6.01
N ALA A 560 17.50 10.81 -5.31
CA ALA A 560 16.42 11.74 -5.68
C ALA A 560 16.89 13.20 -5.66
N ALA A 561 17.62 13.63 -4.62
CA ALA A 561 18.15 14.99 -4.52
C ALA A 561 19.19 15.31 -5.61
N LEU A 562 20.01 14.33 -6.02
CA LEU A 562 20.96 14.52 -7.12
C LEU A 562 20.29 14.48 -8.50
N ALA A 563 19.19 13.73 -8.65
CA ALA A 563 18.45 13.64 -9.90
C ALA A 563 17.68 14.93 -10.21
N SER A 564 17.05 15.57 -9.21
CA SER A 564 16.33 16.83 -9.39
C SER A 564 17.22 17.95 -9.95
N LEU A 565 18.51 17.95 -9.64
CA LEU A 565 19.48 18.90 -10.20
C LEU A 565 19.72 18.70 -11.71
N ARG A 566 19.55 17.48 -12.22
CA ARG A 566 19.76 17.16 -13.64
C ARG A 566 18.58 17.60 -14.51
N GLU A 567 17.38 17.68 -13.93
CA GLU A 567 16.18 18.15 -14.62
C GLU A 567 16.12 19.68 -14.72
N VAL A 568 16.86 20.41 -13.88
CA VAL A 568 16.90 21.90 -13.85
C VAL A 568 17.98 22.48 -14.78
N LEU A 569 18.94 21.68 -15.25
CA LEU A 569 19.92 22.11 -16.24
C LEU A 569 19.42 21.72 -17.64
N PRO A 570 19.09 22.69 -18.53
CA PRO A 570 18.90 22.38 -19.94
C PRO A 570 20.21 21.78 -20.48
N GLN A 571 20.11 20.70 -21.26
CA GLN A 571 21.22 20.25 -22.09
C GLN A 571 21.57 21.28 -23.15
#